data_AF-A0A950R1B5-F1
#
_entry.id   AF-A0A950R1B5-F1
#
_cell.length_a   1.000
_cell.length_b   1.000
_cell.length_c   1.000
_cell.angle_alpha   90.00
_cell.angle_beta   90.00
_cell.angle_gamma   90.00
#
_symmetry.space_group_name_H-M   'P 1'
#
loop_
_entity.id
_entity.type
_entity.pdbx_description
1 polymer ?
#
loop_
_entity_poly.entity_id
_entity_poly.type
_entity_poly.pdbx_seq_one_letter_code
_entity_poly.pdbx_strand_id
1 'polypeptide(L)'
;FRRTNPQVRVELRVMSTAGMLRALRSGDLDVALLVYGLPEDFQGLSVKELGAYQLRVAAPKKHRFARLREVPMSEVADQPIVAFSRQGYTWYRAMLAKLFSPYTARSKSWRNVTTGRASWQRWKRGGM
;
A
#
# COMPACT_ATOMS: atom_id res chain seq x y z
N PHE A 1 23.03 -2.49 -4.32
CA PHE A 1 23.07 -2.61 -5.79
C PHE A 1 23.96 -1.57 -6.45
N ARG A 2 23.65 -0.26 -6.40
CA ARG A 2 24.49 0.78 -7.04
C ARG A 2 25.96 0.76 -6.57
N ARG A 3 26.20 0.60 -5.26
CA ARG A 3 27.56 0.50 -4.69
C ARG A 3 28.39 -0.66 -5.27
N THR A 4 27.75 -1.78 -5.58
CA THR A 4 28.41 -3.01 -6.05
C THR A 4 28.42 -3.13 -7.58
N ASN A 5 27.71 -2.26 -8.30
CA ASN A 5 27.57 -2.29 -9.76
C ASN A 5 27.62 -0.86 -10.33
N PRO A 6 28.76 -0.16 -10.21
CA PRO A 6 28.87 1.27 -10.57
C PRO A 6 28.63 1.55 -12.06
N GLN A 7 28.85 0.56 -12.93
CA GLN A 7 28.60 0.65 -14.38
C GLN A 7 27.12 0.50 -14.77
N VAL A 8 26.25 0.11 -13.83
CA VAL A 8 24.82 -0.10 -14.11
C VAL A 8 24.03 1.18 -13.81
N ARG A 9 23.35 1.71 -14.83
CA ARG A 9 22.40 2.81 -14.66
C ARG A 9 21.07 2.27 -14.16
N VAL A 10 20.59 2.79 -13.02
CA VAL A 10 19.28 2.43 -12.46
C VAL A 10 18.33 3.60 -12.61
N GLU A 11 17.28 3.41 -13.41
CA GLU A 11 16.14 4.32 -13.52
C GLU A 11 15.00 3.86 -12.61
N LEU A 12 14.37 4.81 -11.89
CA LEU A 12 13.20 4.53 -11.06
C LEU A 12 11.99 5.23 -11.67
N ARG A 13 10.93 4.46 -11.92
CA ARG A 13 9.66 4.96 -12.46
C ARG A 13 8.54 4.71 -11.46
N VAL A 14 7.75 5.75 -11.16
CA VAL A 14 6.54 5.62 -10.34
C VAL A 14 5.39 5.25 -11.26
N MET A 15 4.83 4.06 -11.07
CA MET A 15 3.80 3.49 -11.93
C MET A 15 2.74 2.78 -11.09
N SER A 16 1.52 2.65 -11.63
CA SER A 16 0.51 1.79 -11.03
C SER A 16 0.92 0.32 -11.16
N THR A 17 0.37 -0.56 -10.32
CA THR A 17 0.60 -2.03 -10.43
C THR A 17 0.31 -2.54 -11.84
N ALA A 18 -0.83 -2.15 -12.42
CA ALA A 18 -1.19 -2.53 -13.78
C ALA A 18 -0.19 -2.01 -14.83
N GLY A 19 0.30 -0.77 -14.66
CA GLY A 19 1.32 -0.19 -15.54
C GLY A 19 2.64 -0.95 -15.46
N MET A 20 3.10 -1.31 -14.26
CA MET A 20 4.32 -2.09 -14.07
C MET A 20 4.22 -3.48 -14.71
N LEU A 21 3.11 -4.19 -14.49
CA LEU A 21 2.90 -5.52 -15.06
C LEU A 21 2.81 -5.50 -16.59
N ARG A 22 2.23 -4.44 -17.17
CA ARG A 22 2.21 -4.24 -18.62
C ARG A 22 3.63 -3.99 -19.16
N ALA A 23 4.38 -3.09 -18.51
CA ALA A 23 5.73 -2.73 -18.92
C ALA A 23 6.73 -3.89 -18.78
N LEU A 24 6.56 -4.76 -17.78
CA LEU A 24 7.33 -6.01 -17.68
C LEU A 24 7.08 -6.92 -18.89
N ARG A 25 5.82 -7.07 -19.29
CA ARG A 25 5.45 -7.94 -20.42
C ARG A 25 5.88 -7.38 -21.78
N SER A 26 5.93 -6.06 -21.94
CA SER A 26 6.43 -5.41 -23.16
C SER A 26 7.96 -5.28 -23.21
N GLY A 27 8.66 -5.53 -22.10
CA GLY A 27 10.10 -5.32 -21.98
C GLY A 27 10.51 -3.86 -21.71
N ASP A 28 9.55 -2.98 -21.42
CA ASP A 28 9.81 -1.57 -21.06
C ASP A 28 10.30 -1.40 -19.60
N LEU A 29 10.16 -2.45 -18.78
CA LEU A 29 10.71 -2.57 -17.43
C LEU A 29 11.45 -3.90 -17.31
N ASP A 30 12.64 -3.86 -16.70
CA ASP A 30 13.40 -5.08 -16.37
C ASP A 30 12.87 -5.77 -15.11
N VAL A 31 12.46 -4.98 -14.10
CA VAL A 31 12.01 -5.46 -12.79
C VAL A 31 10.93 -4.54 -12.23
N ALA A 32 9.94 -5.12 -11.55
CA ALA A 32 8.96 -4.37 -10.76
C ALA A 32 9.01 -4.78 -9.28
N LEU A 33 8.86 -3.80 -8.39
CA LEU A 33 8.69 -4.01 -6.96
C LEU A 33 7.20 -3.88 -6.62
N LEU A 34 6.63 -4.97 -6.11
CA LEU A 34 5.19 -5.10 -5.85
C LEU A 34 4.98 -5.57 -4.41
N VAL A 35 3.98 -4.99 -3.73
CA VAL A 35 3.60 -5.35 -2.35
C VAL A 35 2.51 -6.43 -2.35
N TYR A 36 1.66 -6.43 -3.38
CA TYR A 36 0.55 -7.38 -3.52
C TYR A 36 0.17 -7.51 -4.99
N GLY A 37 -0.24 -8.72 -5.37
CA GLY A 37 -0.90 -9.03 -6.64
C GLY A 37 -1.70 -10.32 -6.49
N LEU A 38 -2.67 -10.54 -7.38
CA LEU A 38 -3.36 -11.81 -7.47
C LEU A 38 -2.50 -12.82 -8.24
N PRO A 39 -2.62 -14.14 -8.00
CA PRO A 39 -1.81 -15.14 -8.73
C PRO A 39 -1.85 -14.98 -10.25
N GLU A 40 -3.01 -14.64 -10.81
CA GLU A 40 -3.22 -14.35 -12.23
C GLU A 40 -2.42 -13.14 -12.74
N ASP A 41 -2.13 -12.15 -11.90
CA ASP A 41 -1.34 -10.97 -12.27
C ASP A 41 0.09 -11.36 -12.70
N PHE A 42 0.58 -12.49 -12.19
CA PHE A 42 1.97 -12.96 -12.35
C PHE A 42 2.14 -14.05 -13.40
N GLN A 43 1.08 -14.43 -14.12
CA GLN A 43 1.21 -15.41 -15.20
C GLN A 43 2.24 -14.96 -16.25
N GLY A 44 3.16 -15.86 -16.57
CA GLY A 44 4.27 -15.61 -17.49
C GLY A 44 5.40 -14.75 -16.91
N LEU A 45 5.39 -14.43 -15.61
CA LEU A 45 6.42 -13.65 -14.93
C LEU A 45 7.10 -14.49 -13.83
N SER A 46 8.40 -14.33 -13.68
CA SER A 46 9.11 -14.87 -12.51
C SER A 46 8.92 -13.96 -11.31
N VAL A 47 8.50 -14.54 -10.19
CA VAL A 47 8.27 -13.80 -8.93
C VAL A 47 9.21 -14.31 -7.86
N LYS A 48 9.82 -13.38 -7.12
CA LYS A 48 10.63 -13.69 -5.95
C LYS A 48 10.16 -12.86 -4.77
N GLU A 49 9.80 -13.55 -3.68
CA GLU A 49 9.51 -12.87 -2.42
C GLU A 49 10.79 -12.21 -1.88
N LEU A 50 10.72 -10.90 -1.61
CA LEU A 50 11.82 -10.16 -1.00
C LEU A 50 11.67 -10.07 0.53
N GLY A 51 10.46 -10.26 1.04
CA GLY A 51 10.15 -10.34 2.44
C GLY A 51 8.68 -10.02 2.75
N ALA A 52 8.28 -10.36 3.97
CA ALA A 52 6.98 -10.03 4.53
C ALA A 52 7.10 -8.90 5.57
N TYR A 53 6.16 -7.97 5.55
CA TYR A 53 6.14 -6.82 6.45
C TYR A 53 4.88 -6.83 7.31
N GLN A 54 5.03 -6.52 8.60
CA GLN A 54 3.88 -6.37 9.50
C GLN A 54 3.07 -5.13 9.14
N LEU A 55 1.76 -5.28 9.03
CA LEU A 55 0.84 -4.15 8.95
C LEU A 55 0.82 -3.39 10.28
N ARG A 56 0.78 -2.06 10.19
CA ARG A 56 0.73 -1.16 11.35
C ARG A 56 -0.47 -0.25 11.23
N VAL A 57 -1.05 0.10 12.38
CA VAL A 57 -2.13 1.08 12.47
C VAL A 57 -1.50 2.46 12.71
N ALA A 58 -1.73 3.39 11.78
CA ALA A 58 -1.41 4.79 11.99
C ALA A 58 -2.64 5.52 12.51
N ALA A 59 -2.50 6.22 13.63
CA ALA A 59 -3.58 7.00 14.24
C ALA A 59 -3.03 8.33 14.81
N PRO A 60 -3.88 9.38 14.95
CA PRO A 60 -3.49 10.60 15.64
C PRO A 60 -2.97 10.31 17.06
N LYS A 61 -2.01 11.11 17.56
CA LYS A 61 -1.42 10.92 18.90
C LYS A 61 -2.45 10.87 20.04
N LYS A 62 -3.60 11.52 19.88
CA LYS A 62 -4.69 11.55 20.87
C LYS A 62 -5.65 10.36 20.76
N HIS A 63 -5.54 9.54 19.72
CA HIS A 63 -6.39 8.37 19.54
C HIS A 63 -6.02 7.26 20.53
N ARG A 64 -7.00 6.47 20.99
CA ARG A 64 -6.77 5.40 21.98
C ARG A 64 -5.70 4.39 21.53
N PHE A 65 -5.66 4.06 20.24
CA PHE A 65 -4.65 3.15 19.67
C PHE A 65 -3.21 3.64 19.77
N ALA A 66 -2.98 4.95 19.87
CA ALA A 66 -1.62 5.50 19.99
C ALA A 66 -0.96 5.14 21.34
N ARG A 67 -1.76 4.69 22.32
CA ARG A 67 -1.28 4.24 23.64
C ARG A 67 -1.08 2.73 23.73
N LEU A 68 -1.43 1.99 22.67
CA LEU A 68 -1.35 0.55 22.63
C LEU A 68 -0.11 0.11 21.88
N ARG A 69 0.61 -0.88 22.42
CA ARG A 69 1.71 -1.54 21.71
C ARG A 69 1.20 -2.45 20.59
N GLU A 70 0.04 -3.07 20.83
CA GLU A 70 -0.66 -3.95 19.90
C GLU A 70 -2.14 -3.57 19.90
N VAL A 71 -2.75 -3.51 18.72
CA VAL A 71 -4.15 -3.08 18.55
C VAL A 71 -4.98 -4.28 18.11
N PRO A 72 -6.09 -4.61 18.78
CA PRO A 72 -6.95 -5.71 18.36
C PRO A 72 -7.55 -5.44 16.98
N MET A 73 -7.45 -6.41 16.07
CA MET A 73 -7.95 -6.29 14.70
C MET A 73 -9.46 -6.01 14.63
N SER A 74 -10.24 -6.55 15.56
CA SER A 74 -11.68 -6.26 15.71
C SER A 74 -11.93 -4.78 15.97
N GLU A 75 -11.16 -4.18 16.88
CA GLU A 75 -11.31 -2.76 17.20
C GLU A 75 -10.92 -1.85 16.03
N VAL A 76 -9.93 -2.26 15.24
CA VAL A 76 -9.54 -1.55 14.01
C VAL A 76 -10.64 -1.66 12.97
N ALA A 77 -11.24 -2.84 12.79
CA ALA A 77 -12.33 -3.07 11.85
C ALA A 77 -13.56 -2.19 12.13
N ASP A 78 -13.77 -1.82 13.40
CA ASP A 78 -14.83 -0.92 13.83
C ASP A 78 -14.51 0.58 13.65
N GLN A 79 -13.29 0.94 13.25
CA GLN A 79 -12.92 2.34 13.00
C GLN A 79 -13.18 2.77 11.55
N PRO A 80 -13.43 4.06 11.29
CA PRO A 80 -13.34 4.60 9.94
C PRO A 80 -11.88 4.53 9.45
N ILE A 81 -11.65 3.82 8.34
CA ILE A 81 -10.32 3.65 7.74
C ILE A 81 -10.12 4.63 6.58
N VAL A 82 -9.07 5.46 6.69
CA VAL A 82 -8.57 6.23 5.55
C VAL A 82 -7.73 5.31 4.67
N ALA A 83 -8.18 5.09 3.44
CA ALA A 83 -7.59 4.15 2.49
C ALA A 83 -7.09 4.87 1.24
N PHE A 84 -6.15 4.26 0.51
CA PHE A 84 -5.75 4.75 -0.81
C PHE A 84 -6.93 4.77 -1.78
N SER A 85 -6.85 5.71 -2.74
CA SER A 85 -7.87 5.85 -3.78
C SER A 85 -7.99 4.56 -4.61
N ARG A 86 -9.18 4.30 -5.14
CA ARG A 86 -9.44 3.12 -6.00
C ARG A 86 -8.58 3.13 -7.26
N GLN A 87 -8.22 4.31 -7.75
CA GLN A 87 -7.46 4.47 -8.97
C GLN A 87 -5.98 4.12 -8.70
N GLY A 88 -5.47 3.11 -9.39
CA GLY A 88 -4.08 2.65 -9.27
C GLY A 88 -3.79 1.68 -8.12
N TYR A 89 -4.74 1.46 -7.19
CA TYR A 89 -4.57 0.61 -6.00
C TYR A 89 -5.75 -0.36 -5.79
N THR A 90 -6.23 -1.01 -6.86
CA THR A 90 -7.33 -1.99 -6.79
C THR A 90 -7.05 -3.11 -5.80
N TRP A 91 -5.80 -3.58 -5.75
CA TRP A 91 -5.33 -4.58 -4.80
C TRP A 91 -5.48 -4.17 -3.33
N TYR A 92 -5.34 -2.87 -3.02
CA TYR A 92 -5.37 -2.39 -1.64
C TYR A 92 -6.74 -2.57 -1.02
N ARG A 93 -7.82 -2.37 -1.79
CA ARG A 93 -9.18 -2.64 -1.30
C ARG A 93 -9.46 -4.13 -1.14
N ALA A 94 -9.01 -4.96 -2.10
CA ALA A 94 -9.16 -6.41 -1.99
C ALA A 94 -8.41 -6.95 -0.75
N MET A 95 -7.19 -6.46 -0.52
CA MET A 95 -6.40 -6.75 0.68
C MET A 95 -7.13 -6.34 1.96
N LEU A 96 -7.65 -5.11 2.05
CA LEU A 96 -8.39 -4.65 3.23
C LEU A 96 -9.67 -5.46 3.47
N ALA A 97 -10.42 -5.79 2.40
CA ALA A 97 -11.62 -6.61 2.50
C ALA A 97 -11.28 -8.02 3.03
N LYS A 98 -10.21 -8.63 2.52
CA LYS A 98 -9.71 -9.93 3.00
C LYS A 98 -9.22 -9.86 4.44
N LEU A 99 -8.51 -8.79 4.80
CA LEU A 99 -7.95 -8.59 6.15
C LEU A 99 -9.04 -8.45 7.21
N PHE A 100 -10.14 -7.77 6.88
CA PHE A 100 -11.23 -7.49 7.80
C PHE A 100 -12.41 -8.47 7.70
N SER A 101 -12.41 -9.42 6.75
CA SER A 101 -13.51 -10.37 6.61
C SER A 101 -13.83 -11.18 7.87
N PRO A 102 -12.85 -11.57 8.73
CA PRO A 102 -13.17 -12.28 9.97
C PRO A 102 -13.80 -11.39 11.06
N TYR A 103 -13.71 -10.07 10.91
CA TYR A 103 -14.00 -9.10 11.98
C TYR A 103 -15.20 -8.19 11.66
N THR A 104 -15.70 -8.22 10.43
CA THR A 104 -16.73 -7.28 9.93
C THR A 104 -18.16 -7.83 9.97
N ALA A 105 -18.39 -8.98 10.60
CA ALA A 105 -19.71 -9.62 10.74
C ALA A 105 -20.73 -8.84 11.62
N ARG A 106 -20.44 -7.58 12.00
CA ARG A 106 -21.42 -6.63 12.54
C ARG A 106 -21.45 -5.36 11.67
N SER A 107 -22.09 -5.49 10.51
CA SER A 107 -22.19 -4.46 9.47
C SER A 107 -22.64 -3.09 10.02
N LYS A 108 -21.81 -2.06 9.86
CA LYS A 108 -22.27 -0.68 9.73
C LYS A 108 -21.58 -0.03 8.53
N SER A 109 -22.38 0.66 7.73
CA SER A 109 -22.09 1.18 6.39
C SER A 109 -20.72 1.87 6.24
N TRP A 110 -19.95 1.45 5.23
CA TRP A 110 -18.77 2.17 4.76
C TRP A 110 -19.20 3.53 4.17
N ARG A 111 -18.95 4.63 4.91
CA ARG A 111 -19.15 5.99 4.37
C ARG A 111 -17.95 6.38 3.52
N ASN A 112 -18.19 6.67 2.24
CA ASN A 112 -17.22 7.29 1.37
C ASN A 112 -16.86 8.67 1.97
N VAL A 113 -15.61 8.88 2.34
CA VAL A 113 -15.11 10.22 2.67
C VAL A 113 -14.94 10.94 1.34
N THR A 114 -15.95 11.71 0.94
CA THR A 114 -15.84 12.67 -0.16
C THR A 114 -14.86 13.77 0.24
N THR A 115 -13.93 14.05 -0.67
CA THR A 115 -12.82 14.99 -0.57
C THR A 115 -13.20 16.33 0.06
N GLY A 116 -12.83 16.55 1.32
CA GLY A 116 -12.67 17.89 1.89
C GLY A 116 -11.25 18.39 1.55
N ARG A 117 -11.15 19.57 0.92
CA ARG A 117 -9.90 20.20 0.45
C ARG A 117 -8.77 20.05 1.47
N ALA A 118 -7.80 19.19 1.17
CA ALA A 118 -6.52 19.17 1.86
C ALA A 118 -5.61 20.22 1.21
N SER A 119 -5.45 21.36 1.90
CA SER A 119 -4.40 22.32 1.62
C SER A 119 -3.05 21.68 1.91
N TRP A 120 -2.25 21.44 0.87
CA TRP A 120 -0.87 21.00 0.99
C TRP A 120 0.00 22.13 1.55
N GLN A 121 0.34 22.09 2.84
CA GLN A 121 1.46 22.88 3.34
C GLN A 121 2.76 22.05 3.27
N ARG A 122 3.52 22.38 2.23
CA ARG A 122 4.96 22.22 2.02
C ARG A 122 5.77 21.83 3.27
N TRP A 123 6.26 20.59 3.30
CA TRP A 123 7.31 20.14 4.21
C TRP A 123 8.57 21.00 4.03
N LYS A 124 8.99 21.73 5.06
CA LYS A 124 10.31 22.39 5.09
C LYS A 124 11.38 21.36 5.47
N ARG A 125 12.40 21.27 4.61
CA ARG A 125 13.73 20.73 4.95
C ARG A 125 14.25 21.48 6.17
N GLY A 126 14.62 20.75 7.21
CA GLY A 126 15.47 21.23 8.31
C GLY A 126 16.61 20.25 8.46
N GLY A 127 17.78 20.62 7.94
CA GLY A 127 19.04 20.00 8.28
C GLY A 127 19.75 20.83 9.33
N MET A 128 20.40 20.16 10.26
CA MET A 128 21.82 20.30 10.61
C MET A 128 22.21 19.08 11.43
#